data_AF-A0A2T1CB24-F1
#
_entry.id   AF-A0A2T1CB24-F1
#
_cell.length_a   1.000
_cell.length_b   1.000
_cell.length_c   1.000
_cell.angle_alpha   90.00
_cell.angle_beta   90.00
_cell.angle_gamma   90.00
#
_symmetry.space_group_name_H-M   'P 1'
#
loop_
_entity.id
_entity.type
_entity.pdbx_description
1 polymer ?
#
loop_
_entity_poly.entity_id
_entity_poly.type
_entity_poly.pdbx_seq_one_letter_code
_entity_poly.pdbx_strand_id
1 'polypeptide(L)'
;YTIGYLAALICAVTWSSYSVLSRRFGSIPTDAVGGFCGATAILAWLCHGLFEQTVWPIGWQWVAILCLGLGPVGLAFFTWDYGVKHGNIKVLGALSYLAPLLSTMILVSTGLATATWMLAISCVLIIGGAILAAGDFLGDHRRSNS
;
A
#
# COMPACT_ATOMS: atom_id res chain seq x y z
N TYR A 1 -15.64 -14.57 -13.22
CA TYR A 1 -14.42 -14.42 -12.40
C TYR A 1 -13.20 -13.93 -13.18
N THR A 2 -13.04 -14.27 -14.47
CA THR A 2 -11.87 -13.90 -15.29
C THR A 2 -11.58 -12.40 -15.35
N ILE A 3 -12.60 -11.55 -15.53
CA ILE A 3 -12.44 -10.08 -15.58
C ILE A 3 -11.83 -9.54 -14.28
N GLY A 4 -12.26 -10.06 -13.12
CA GLY A 4 -11.73 -9.66 -11.81
C GLY A 4 -10.26 -10.04 -11.64
N TYR A 5 -9.87 -11.25 -12.06
CA TYR A 5 -8.47 -11.67 -12.01
C TYR A 5 -7.57 -10.86 -12.96
N LEU A 6 -8.07 -10.52 -14.16
CA LEU A 6 -7.35 -9.64 -15.09
C LEU A 6 -7.17 -8.24 -14.52
N ALA A 7 -8.21 -7.66 -13.91
CA ALA A 7 -8.12 -6.36 -13.26
C ALA A 7 -7.11 -6.37 -12.10
N ALA A 8 -7.12 -7.42 -11.26
CA ALA A 8 -6.15 -7.60 -10.19
C ALA A 8 -4.70 -7.69 -10.72
N LEU A 9 -4.50 -8.44 -11.81
CA LEU A 9 -3.19 -8.56 -12.45
C LEU A 9 -2.70 -7.21 -13.00
N ILE A 10 -3.56 -6.47 -13.71
CA ILE A 10 -3.23 -5.14 -14.25
C ILE A 10 -2.89 -4.17 -13.11
N CYS A 11 -3.66 -4.20 -12.03
CA CYS A 11 -3.39 -3.39 -10.83
C CYS A 11 -2.00 -3.71 -10.24
N ALA A 12 -1.69 -4.99 -10.05
CA ALA A 12 -0.41 -5.43 -9.50
C ALA A 12 0.78 -5.02 -10.40
N VAL A 13 0.65 -5.16 -11.72
CA VAL A 13 1.68 -4.75 -12.69
C VAL A 13 1.84 -3.23 -12.70
N THR A 14 0.75 -2.47 -12.66
CA THR A 14 0.79 -0.99 -12.64
C THR A 14 1.49 -0.49 -11.38
N TRP A 15 1.12 -1.02 -10.21
CA TRP A 15 1.70 -0.61 -8.93
C TRP A 15 3.18 -0.99 -8.78
N SER A 16 3.54 -2.21 -9.18
CA SER A 16 4.94 -2.66 -9.16
C SER A 16 5.80 -1.87 -10.14
N SER A 17 5.30 -1.60 -11.34
CA SER A 17 5.98 -0.75 -12.33
C SER A 17 6.18 0.66 -11.80
N TYR A 18 5.15 1.29 -11.23
CA TYR A 18 5.27 2.60 -10.59
C TYR A 18 6.36 2.61 -9.52
N SER A 19 6.39 1.61 -8.64
CA SER A 19 7.37 1.52 -7.55
C SER A 19 8.80 1.37 -8.09
N VAL A 20 9.03 0.54 -9.11
CA VAL A 20 10.38 0.36 -9.68
C VAL A 20 10.81 1.57 -10.49
N LEU A 21 9.89 2.19 -11.23
CA LEU A 21 10.18 3.31 -12.13
C LEU A 21 10.34 4.62 -11.35
N SER A 22 9.59 4.85 -10.27
CA SER A 22 9.75 6.01 -9.36
C SER A 22 11.19 6.17 -8.88
N ARG A 23 11.89 5.05 -8.61
CA ARG A 23 13.31 5.05 -8.24
C ARG A 23 14.21 5.66 -9.33
N ARG A 24 13.89 5.47 -10.62
CA ARG A 24 14.65 6.08 -11.73
C ARG A 24 14.40 7.58 -11.84
N PHE A 25 13.31 8.07 -11.28
CA PHE A 25 12.94 9.49 -11.22
C PHE A 25 13.29 10.11 -9.86
N GLY A 26 14.34 9.64 -9.19
CA GLY A 26 14.79 10.16 -7.89
C GLY A 26 15.15 11.66 -7.87
N SER A 27 15.34 12.28 -9.03
CA SER A 27 15.53 13.73 -9.19
C SER A 27 14.23 14.55 -9.14
N ILE A 28 13.06 13.92 -9.23
CA ILE A 28 11.76 14.61 -9.15
C ILE A 28 11.42 14.82 -7.66
N PRO A 29 11.19 16.07 -7.22
CA PRO A 29 10.83 16.37 -5.83
C PRO A 29 9.62 15.56 -5.38
N THR A 30 9.63 15.09 -4.14
CA THR A 30 8.51 14.35 -3.52
C THR A 30 7.22 15.16 -3.50
N ASP A 31 7.31 16.50 -3.59
CA ASP A 31 6.15 17.40 -3.76
C ASP A 31 5.29 17.07 -5.00
N ALA A 32 5.85 16.39 -6.01
CA ALA A 32 5.11 15.90 -7.16
C ALA A 32 4.02 14.88 -6.78
N VAL A 33 4.13 14.20 -5.62
CA VAL A 33 3.12 13.27 -5.10
C VAL A 33 1.79 13.98 -4.90
N GLY A 34 1.77 15.23 -4.44
CA GLY A 34 0.55 16.02 -4.32
C GLY A 34 -0.14 16.23 -5.68
N GLY A 35 0.64 16.43 -6.75
CA GLY A 35 0.14 16.50 -8.12
C GLY A 35 -0.46 15.18 -8.61
N PHE A 36 0.20 14.06 -8.34
CA PHE A 36 -0.34 12.73 -8.67
C PHE A 36 -1.61 12.39 -7.90
N CYS A 37 -1.66 12.70 -6.60
CA CYS A 37 -2.87 12.56 -5.80
C CYS A 37 -4.00 13.44 -6.35
N GLY A 38 -3.71 14.68 -6.74
CA GLY A 38 -4.67 15.58 -7.37
C GLY A 38 -5.21 15.04 -8.70
N ALA A 39 -4.34 14.63 -9.62
CA ALA A 39 -4.75 14.02 -10.89
C ALA A 39 -5.58 12.75 -10.68
N THR A 40 -5.21 11.93 -9.70
CA THR A 40 -5.96 10.72 -9.33
C THR A 40 -7.32 11.07 -8.76
N ALA A 41 -7.44 12.12 -7.93
CA ALA A 41 -8.71 12.59 -7.40
C ALA A 41 -9.65 13.09 -8.51
N ILE A 42 -9.13 13.81 -9.51
CA ILE A 42 -9.90 14.26 -10.67
C ILE A 42 -10.39 13.06 -11.50
N LEU A 43 -9.50 12.11 -11.77
CA LEU A 43 -9.86 10.90 -12.53
C LEU A 43 -10.89 10.05 -11.76
N ALA A 44 -10.72 9.91 -10.44
CA ALA A 44 -11.68 9.24 -9.58
C ALA A 44 -13.04 9.94 -9.57
N TRP A 45 -13.07 11.28 -9.55
CA TRP A 45 -14.32 12.06 -9.65
C TRP A 45 -15.05 11.82 -10.97
N LEU A 46 -14.32 11.79 -12.09
CA LEU A 46 -14.89 11.47 -13.40
C LEU A 46 -15.42 10.04 -13.45
N CYS A 47 -14.67 9.06 -12.93
CA CYS A 47 -15.12 7.67 -12.85
C CYS A 47 -16.35 7.52 -11.95
N HIS A 48 -16.40 8.21 -10.81
CA HIS A 48 -17.56 8.20 -9.92
C HIS A 48 -18.83 8.66 -10.65
N GLY A 49 -18.74 9.76 -11.41
CA GLY A 49 -19.87 10.28 -12.19
C GLY A 49 -20.33 9.37 -13.34
N LEU A 50 -19.44 8.50 -13.86
CA LEU A 50 -19.76 7.61 -14.99
C LEU A 50 -20.24 6.22 -14.54
N PHE A 51 -19.75 5.71 -13.42
CA PHE A 51 -19.89 4.29 -13.07
C PHE A 51 -20.54 4.03 -11.70
N GLU A 52 -20.62 5.01 -10.81
CA GLU A 52 -21.08 4.81 -9.43
C GLU A 52 -22.38 5.57 -9.12
N GLN A 53 -23.12 5.09 -8.12
CA GLN A 53 -24.26 5.82 -7.55
C GLN A 53 -23.73 6.83 -6.52
N THR A 54 -24.12 8.10 -6.64
CA THR A 54 -23.66 9.15 -5.74
C THR A 54 -24.33 9.03 -4.37
N VAL A 55 -23.55 8.68 -3.35
CA VAL A 55 -23.96 8.68 -1.95
C VAL A 55 -23.12 9.71 -1.21
N TRP A 56 -23.77 10.75 -0.68
CA TRP A 56 -23.08 11.81 0.04
C TRP A 56 -22.78 11.39 1.48
N PRO A 57 -21.56 11.69 1.98
CA PRO A 57 -21.22 11.43 3.37
C PRO A 57 -22.11 12.25 4.32
N ILE A 58 -22.52 11.64 5.43
CA ILE A 58 -23.35 12.28 6.46
C ILE A 58 -22.62 12.36 7.80
N GLY A 59 -22.73 13.52 8.47
CA GLY A 59 -22.20 13.74 9.83
C GLY A 59 -20.70 13.45 9.95
N TRP A 60 -20.34 12.51 10.84
CA TRP A 60 -18.96 12.15 11.16
C TRP A 60 -18.18 11.47 10.02
N GLN A 61 -18.87 11.05 8.95
CA GLN A 61 -18.22 10.43 7.79
C GLN A 61 -17.27 11.42 7.09
N TRP A 62 -17.56 12.71 7.11
CA TRP A 62 -16.65 13.74 6.59
C TRP A 62 -15.33 13.80 7.34
N VAL A 63 -15.38 13.66 8.66
CA VAL A 63 -14.18 13.61 9.50
C VAL A 63 -13.36 12.37 9.17
N ALA A 64 -14.02 11.21 9.00
CA ALA A 64 -13.35 9.98 8.58
C ALA A 64 -12.66 10.15 7.21
N ILE A 65 -13.32 10.78 6.23
CA ILE A 65 -12.73 11.06 4.91
C ILE A 65 -11.50 11.96 5.04
N LEU A 66 -11.57 13.03 5.83
CA LEU A 66 -10.42 13.91 6.07
C LEU A 66 -9.27 13.16 6.76
N CYS A 67 -9.56 12.37 7.79
CA CYS A 67 -8.56 11.57 8.49
C CYS A 67 -7.89 10.54 7.56
N LEU A 68 -8.67 9.88 6.70
CA LEU A 68 -8.15 8.93 5.71
C LEU A 68 -7.29 9.63 4.65
N GLY A 69 -7.76 10.78 4.15
CA GLY A 69 -7.07 11.59 3.17
C GLY A 69 -5.73 12.14 3.67
N LEU A 70 -5.69 12.64 4.91
CA LEU A 70 -4.46 13.18 5.50
C LEU A 70 -3.51 12.07 5.97
N GLY A 71 -4.03 11.00 6.58
CA GLY A 71 -3.24 9.93 7.17
C GLY A 71 -2.84 8.84 6.17
N PRO A 72 -3.60 7.74 6.07
CA PRO A 72 -3.21 6.56 5.31
C PRO A 72 -3.16 6.78 3.79
N VAL A 73 -3.86 7.78 3.24
CA VAL A 73 -3.79 8.07 1.79
C VAL A 73 -2.77 9.16 1.50
N GLY A 74 -2.73 10.25 2.27
CA GLY A 74 -1.78 11.33 2.05
C GLY A 74 -0.37 10.96 2.55
N LEU A 75 -0.19 10.95 3.87
CA LEU A 75 1.11 10.71 4.49
C LEU A 75 1.73 9.37 4.07
N ALA A 76 0.95 8.30 3.91
CA ALA A 76 1.51 7.01 3.50
C ALA A 76 2.07 7.03 2.07
N PHE A 77 1.46 7.75 1.13
CA PHE A 77 1.99 7.86 -0.23
C PHE A 77 3.27 8.70 -0.26
N PHE A 78 3.36 9.76 0.55
CA PHE A 78 4.59 10.54 0.69
C PHE A 78 5.73 9.71 1.29
N THR A 79 5.47 8.96 2.38
CA THR A 79 6.49 8.10 2.98
C THR A 79 6.87 6.93 2.07
N TRP A 80 5.92 6.40 1.29
CA TRP A 80 6.18 5.38 0.28
C TRP A 80 7.07 5.89 -0.85
N ASP A 81 6.75 7.03 -1.48
CA ASP A 81 7.57 7.60 -2.56
C ASP A 81 8.99 7.94 -2.07
N TYR A 82 9.09 8.52 -0.88
CA TYR A 82 10.38 8.77 -0.24
C TYR A 82 11.17 7.47 -0.01
N GLY A 83 10.53 6.43 0.52
CA GLY A 83 11.13 5.12 0.79
C GLY A 83 11.54 4.36 -0.47
N VAL A 84 10.77 4.49 -1.56
CA VAL A 84 11.09 3.90 -2.87
C VAL A 84 12.30 4.58 -3.52
N LYS A 85 12.42 5.91 -3.40
CA LYS A 85 13.52 6.70 -3.98
C LYS A 85 14.82 6.59 -3.19
N HIS A 86 14.76 6.64 -1.86
CA HIS A 86 15.95 6.71 -0.99
C HIS A 86 16.27 5.41 -0.24
N GLY A 87 15.33 4.48 -0.16
CA GLY A 87 15.46 3.25 0.61
C GLY A 87 15.76 2.01 -0.25
N ASN A 88 15.77 0.85 0.41
CA ASN A 88 15.88 -0.43 -0.26
C ASN A 88 14.49 -0.94 -0.67
N ILE A 89 14.16 -0.80 -1.96
CA ILE A 89 12.88 -1.23 -2.53
C ILE A 89 12.54 -2.71 -2.25
N LYS A 90 13.54 -3.59 -2.11
CA LYS A 90 13.31 -5.01 -1.79
C LYS A 90 12.83 -5.20 -0.35
N VAL A 91 13.41 -4.46 0.59
CA VAL A 91 12.97 -4.44 1.99
C VAL A 91 11.60 -3.78 2.12
N LEU A 92 11.35 -2.70 1.37
CA LEU A 92 10.03 -2.05 1.32
C LEU A 92 8.94 -3.02 0.78
N GLY A 93 9.29 -3.81 -0.23
CA GLY A 93 8.43 -4.88 -0.75
C GLY A 93 8.15 -5.96 0.31
N ALA A 94 9.17 -6.41 1.05
CA ALA A 94 8.98 -7.36 2.14
C ALA A 94 8.10 -6.80 3.27
N LEU A 95 8.32 -5.54 3.67
CA LEU A 95 7.52 -4.84 4.68
C LEU A 95 6.06 -4.64 4.24
N SER A 96 5.79 -4.56 2.94
CA SER A 96 4.43 -4.42 2.41
C SER A 96 3.54 -5.63 2.76
N TYR A 97 4.13 -6.81 2.97
CA TYR A 97 3.38 -7.97 3.45
C TYR A 97 2.88 -7.81 4.90
N LEU A 98 3.41 -6.87 5.68
CA LEU A 98 2.88 -6.56 7.00
C LEU A 98 1.55 -5.80 6.94
N ALA A 99 1.21 -5.14 5.83
CA ALA A 99 -0.03 -4.38 5.69
C ALA A 99 -1.30 -5.24 5.90
N PRO A 100 -1.49 -6.38 5.20
CA PRO A 100 -2.64 -7.25 5.45
C PRO A 100 -2.65 -7.83 6.87
N LEU A 101 -1.48 -8.10 7.47
CA LEU A 101 -1.35 -8.57 8.85
C LEU A 101 -1.85 -7.51 9.85
N LEU A 102 -1.31 -6.29 9.77
CA LEU A 102 -1.68 -5.19 10.67
C LEU A 102 -3.15 -4.84 10.53
N SER A 103 -3.66 -4.77 9.30
CA SER A 103 -5.09 -4.56 9.01
C SER A 103 -5.95 -5.61 9.72
N THR A 104 -5.56 -6.88 9.61
CA THR A 104 -6.27 -7.99 10.26
C THR A 104 -6.21 -7.90 11.78
N MET A 105 -5.05 -7.57 12.37
CA MET A 105 -4.92 -7.37 13.82
C MET A 105 -5.79 -6.22 14.32
N ILE A 106 -5.85 -5.10 13.59
CA ILE A 106 -6.72 -3.96 13.93
C ILE A 106 -8.20 -4.38 13.87
N LEU A 107 -8.62 -5.09 12.82
CA LEU A 107 -10.01 -5.57 12.70
C LEU A 107 -10.40 -6.53 13.83
N VAL A 108 -9.52 -7.45 14.22
CA VAL A 108 -9.76 -8.36 15.35
C VAL A 108 -9.82 -7.56 16.66
N SER A 109 -8.91 -6.61 16.87
CA SER A 109 -8.87 -5.79 18.11
C SER A 109 -10.09 -4.87 18.26
N THR A 110 -10.67 -4.43 17.14
CA THR A 110 -11.87 -3.57 17.10
C THR A 110 -13.17 -4.39 17.11
N GLY A 111 -13.08 -5.72 17.14
CA GLY A 111 -14.24 -6.62 17.13
C GLY A 111 -14.95 -6.74 15.78
N LEU A 112 -14.35 -6.20 14.71
CA LEU A 112 -14.89 -6.24 13.35
C LEU A 112 -14.54 -7.53 12.59
N ALA A 113 -13.62 -8.34 13.12
CA ALA A 113 -13.28 -9.65 12.59
C ALA A 113 -13.20 -10.71 13.70
N THR A 114 -13.62 -11.94 13.40
CA THR A 114 -13.49 -13.07 14.31
C THR A 114 -12.08 -13.65 14.26
N ALA A 115 -11.46 -13.83 15.43
CA ALA A 115 -10.19 -14.53 15.54
C ALA A 115 -10.40 -16.01 15.21
N THR A 116 -9.84 -16.48 14.09
CA THR A 116 -9.91 -17.88 13.68
C THR A 116 -8.51 -18.50 13.63
N TRP A 117 -8.43 -19.83 13.74
CA TRP A 117 -7.12 -20.50 13.60
C TRP A 117 -6.50 -20.32 12.22
N MET A 118 -7.31 -20.22 11.17
CA MET A 118 -6.82 -19.97 9.82
C MET A 118 -6.13 -18.60 9.73
N LEU A 119 -6.71 -17.59 10.35
CA LEU A 119 -6.16 -16.24 10.43
C LEU A 119 -4.82 -16.23 11.18
N ALA A 120 -4.70 -16.96 12.29
CA ALA A 120 -3.43 -17.12 13.00
C ALA A 120 -2.34 -17.77 12.12
N ILE A 121 -2.68 -18.83 11.38
CA ILE A 121 -1.75 -19.50 10.45
C ILE A 121 -1.33 -18.54 9.32
N SER A 122 -2.26 -17.81 8.72
CA SER A 122 -1.96 -16.80 7.71
C SER A 122 -1.02 -15.72 8.25
N CYS A 123 -1.23 -15.26 9.48
CA CYS A 123 -0.34 -14.29 10.12
C CYS A 123 1.08 -14.83 10.25
N VAL A 124 1.24 -16.07 10.73
CA VAL A 124 2.56 -16.72 10.87
C VAL A 124 3.25 -16.89 9.52
N LEU A 125 2.54 -17.32 8.48
CA LEU A 125 3.10 -17.47 7.13
C LEU A 125 3.55 -16.14 6.53
N ILE A 126 2.75 -15.08 6.70
CA ILE A 126 3.08 -13.73 6.23
C ILE A 126 4.33 -13.20 6.96
N ILE A 127 4.37 -13.31 8.29
CA ILE A 127 5.52 -12.89 9.10
C ILE A 127 6.76 -13.70 8.74
N GLY A 128 6.63 -15.03 8.62
CA GLY A 128 7.72 -15.92 8.24
C GLY A 128 8.28 -15.57 6.86
N GLY A 129 7.43 -15.36 5.86
CA GLY A 129 7.84 -14.92 4.53
C GLY A 129 8.53 -13.55 4.54
N ALA A 130 8.02 -12.59 5.32
CA ALA A 130 8.63 -11.27 5.46
C ALA A 130 10.00 -11.32 6.14
N ILE A 131 10.17 -12.12 7.20
CA ILE A 131 11.44 -12.31 7.91
C ILE A 131 12.47 -13.00 7.00
N LEU A 132 12.07 -14.06 6.27
CA LEU A 132 12.97 -14.75 5.34
C LEU A 132 13.44 -13.81 4.24
N ALA A 133 12.51 -13.08 3.61
CA ALA A 133 12.85 -12.08 2.61
C ALA A 133 13.81 -11.03 3.16
N ALA A 134 13.51 -10.43 4.32
CA ALA A 134 14.37 -9.41 4.93
C ALA A 134 15.73 -9.97 5.40
N GLY A 135 15.78 -11.19 5.92
CA GLY A 135 16.97 -11.85 6.43
C GLY A 135 17.98 -12.20 5.33
N ASP A 136 17.51 -12.70 4.19
CA ASP A 136 18.35 -12.90 3.00
C ASP A 136 19.01 -11.58 2.57
N PHE A 137 18.29 -10.45 2.66
CA PHE A 137 18.83 -9.15 2.25
C PHE A 137 19.84 -8.54 3.23
N LEU A 138 19.65 -8.70 4.55
CA LEU A 138 20.67 -8.29 5.54
C LEU A 138 21.94 -9.14 5.43
N GLY A 139 21.81 -10.42 5.09
CA GLY A 139 22.93 -11.33 4.86
C GLY A 139 23.74 -11.00 3.62
N ASP A 140 23.07 -10.63 2.52
CA ASP A 140 23.71 -10.32 1.23
C ASP A 140 24.52 -9.00 1.28
N HIS A 141 24.02 -7.98 2.00
CA HIS A 141 24.78 -6.74 2.23
C HIS A 141 26.06 -6.96 3.07
N ARG A 142 26.07 -7.97 3.95
CA ARG A 142 27.24 -8.29 4.79
C ARG A 142 28.33 -9.06 4.04
N ARG A 143 28.00 -9.71 2.91
CA ARG A 143 28.95 -10.44 2.06
C ARG A 143 29.61 -9.58 0.98
N SER A 144 29.00 -8.44 0.62
CA SER A 144 29.59 -7.51 -0.36
C SER A 144 30.66 -6.58 0.23
N ASN A 145 30.85 -6.57 1.55
CA ASN A 145 31.77 -5.69 2.28
C ASN A 145 32.95 -6.45 2.95
N SER A 146 33.16 -7.72 2.58
CA SER A 146 34.29 -8.58 2.99
C SER A 146 35.04 -9.07 1.77
#